data_AF-A0A0G1S4B2-F1
#
_entry.id   AF-A0A0G1S4B2-F1
#
_cell.length_a   1.000
_cell.length_b   1.000
_cell.length_c   1.000
_cell.angle_alpha   90.00
_cell.angle_beta   90.00
_cell.angle_gamma   90.00
#
_symmetry.space_group_name_H-M   'P 1'
#
loop_
_entity.id
_entity.type
_entity.pdbx_description
1 polymer ?
#
loop_
_entity_poly.entity_id
_entity_poly.type
_entity_poly.pdbx_seq_one_letter_code
_entity_poly.pdbx_strand_id
1 'polypeptide(L)'
;MVIFLLSKPSNRNINQALTEEDAAGIVSNLPEISALLVKYPHYLIETEGLDQNTNAWKVHVYEIVEDHTATYNWYNVDVDTGKVDQEF
;
A
#
# COMPACT_ATOMS: atom_id res chain seq x y z
N MET A 1 -3.62 25.99 13.10
CA MET A 1 -3.26 24.76 13.83
C MET A 1 -3.30 23.64 12.81
N VAL A 2 -2.16 23.23 12.27
CA VAL A 2 -2.06 22.19 11.23
C VAL A 2 -1.64 20.91 11.93
N ILE A 3 -2.53 19.92 11.96
CA ILE A 3 -2.26 18.61 12.55
C ILE A 3 -1.56 17.78 11.47
N PHE A 4 -0.26 17.56 11.64
CA PHE A 4 0.46 16.54 10.90
C PHE A 4 0.16 15.18 11.56
N LEU A 5 -0.61 14.33 10.88
CA LEU A 5 -0.71 12.92 11.23
C LEU A 5 0.60 12.25 10.80
N LEU A 6 1.58 12.25 11.70
CA LEU A 6 2.76 11.40 11.58
C LEU A 6 2.30 9.95 11.73
N SER A 7 2.31 9.18 10.65
CA SER A 7 2.16 7.72 10.70
C SER A 7 3.21 7.16 11.65
N LYS A 8 2.77 6.41 12.67
CA LYS A 8 3.66 5.76 13.63
C LYS A 8 4.57 4.77 12.87
N PRO A 9 5.87 4.71 13.18
CA PRO A 9 6.70 3.61 12.70
C PRO A 9 6.17 2.29 13.27
N SER A 10 5.83 1.34 12.38
CA SER A 10 5.40 0.00 12.76
C SER A 10 6.57 -0.75 13.40
N ASN A 11 6.52 -0.93 14.72
CA ASN A 11 7.44 -1.76 15.48
C ASN A 11 7.08 -3.24 15.22
N ARG A 12 7.52 -3.79 14.09
CA ARG A 12 7.24 -5.18 13.76
C ARG A 12 8.12 -6.14 14.55
N ASN A 13 7.48 -7.04 15.30
CA ASN A 13 8.11 -8.29 15.69
C ASN A 13 8.26 -9.14 14.43
N ILE A 14 9.51 -9.42 14.03
CA ILE A 14 9.95 -10.22 12.87
C ILE A 14 9.47 -11.70 12.85
N ASN A 15 8.43 -12.06 13.60
CA ASN A 15 7.87 -13.41 13.70
C ASN A 15 6.34 -13.46 13.53
N GLN A 16 5.73 -12.42 12.95
CA GLN A 16 4.30 -12.39 12.66
C GLN A 16 4.06 -12.07 11.20
N ALA A 17 3.17 -12.85 10.58
CA ALA A 17 2.71 -12.64 9.21
C ALA A 17 2.15 -11.23 9.03
N LEU A 18 2.41 -10.63 7.87
CA LEU A 18 1.94 -9.29 7.57
C LEU A 18 0.42 -9.23 7.60
N THR A 19 -0.11 -8.20 8.25
CA THR A 19 -1.54 -7.89 8.16
C THR A 19 -1.84 -7.09 6.88
N GLU A 20 -3.11 -7.03 6.53
CA GLU A 20 -3.62 -6.23 5.42
C GLU A 20 -3.26 -4.74 5.56
N GLU A 21 -3.41 -4.17 6.77
CA GLU A 21 -3.08 -2.77 7.08
C GLU A 21 -1.59 -2.51 6.91
N ASP A 22 -0.75 -3.45 7.33
CA ASP A 22 0.68 -3.29 7.14
C ASP A 22 1.08 -3.34 5.66
N ALA A 23 0.41 -4.14 4.83
CA ALA A 23 0.70 -4.22 3.40
C ALA A 23 0.41 -2.89 2.69
N ALA A 24 -0.77 -2.32 2.94
CA ALA A 24 -1.10 -0.97 2.48
C ALA A 24 -0.12 0.07 3.05
N GLY A 25 0.26 -0.07 4.33
CA GLY A 25 1.27 0.76 4.97
C GLY A 25 2.63 0.70 4.27
N ILE A 26 3.13 -0.48 3.91
CA ILE A 26 4.38 -0.66 3.17
C ILE A 26 4.30 0.07 1.82
N VAL A 27 3.25 -0.18 1.05
CA VAL A 27 3.07 0.44 -0.28
C VAL A 27 2.97 1.97 -0.15
N SER A 28 2.25 2.48 0.84
CA SER A 28 2.14 3.93 1.09
C SER A 28 3.48 4.61 1.41
N ASN A 29 4.43 3.87 1.97
CA ASN A 29 5.76 4.36 2.35
C ASN A 29 6.81 4.18 1.24
N LEU A 30 6.46 3.60 0.10
CA LEU A 30 7.35 3.56 -1.05
C LEU A 30 7.67 5.00 -1.50
N PRO A 31 8.93 5.33 -1.85
CA PRO A 31 9.30 6.70 -2.22
C PRO A 31 8.45 7.30 -3.34
N GLU A 32 8.12 6.51 -4.35
CA GLU A 32 7.28 6.91 -5.48
C GLU A 32 5.83 7.14 -5.08
N ILE A 33 5.26 6.27 -4.23
CA ILE A 33 3.87 6.38 -3.77
C ILE A 33 3.72 7.51 -2.77
N SER A 34 4.62 7.62 -1.80
CA SER A 34 4.61 8.74 -0.86
C SER A 34 4.75 10.09 -1.57
N ALA A 35 5.62 10.20 -2.58
CA ALA A 35 5.71 11.40 -3.41
C ALA A 35 4.44 11.64 -4.24
N LEU A 36 3.84 10.58 -4.79
CA LEU A 36 2.57 10.63 -5.52
C LEU A 36 1.45 11.19 -4.62
N LEU A 37 1.28 10.66 -3.41
CA LEU A 37 0.25 11.07 -2.46
C LEU A 37 0.44 12.52 -1.99
N VAL A 38 1.68 12.98 -1.84
CA VAL A 38 1.98 14.39 -1.53
C VAL A 38 1.58 15.30 -2.70
N LYS A 39 1.84 14.88 -3.94
CA LYS A 39 1.53 15.67 -5.14
C LYS A 39 0.05 15.61 -5.52
N TYR A 40 -0.59 14.48 -5.25
CA TYR A 40 -1.94 14.13 -5.69
C TYR A 40 -2.68 13.41 -4.54
N PRO A 41 -3.24 14.16 -3.57
CA PRO A 41 -3.84 13.58 -2.36
C PRO A 41 -5.17 12.85 -2.59
N HIS A 42 -5.65 12.79 -3.83
CA HIS A 42 -6.86 12.06 -4.22
C HIS A 42 -6.58 10.59 -4.59
N TYR A 43 -5.32 10.19 -4.73
CA TYR A 43 -4.99 8.77 -4.87
C TYR A 43 -5.31 8.02 -3.59
N LEU A 44 -5.78 6.79 -3.77
CA LEU A 44 -6.21 5.86 -2.75
C LEU A 44 -5.32 4.61 -2.80
N ILE A 45 -5.16 3.98 -1.65
CA ILE A 45 -4.44 2.71 -1.48
C ILE A 45 -5.39 1.75 -0.78
N GLU A 46 -5.64 0.61 -1.40
CA GLU A 46 -6.56 -0.40 -0.88
C GLU A 46 -5.97 -1.79 -1.07
N THR A 47 -6.13 -2.67 -0.08
CA THR A 47 -5.73 -4.06 -0.21
C THR A 47 -6.93 -4.86 -0.70
N GLU A 48 -6.82 -5.51 -1.86
CA GLU A 48 -7.92 -6.31 -2.43
C GLU A 48 -8.05 -7.70 -1.79
N GLY A 49 -6.96 -8.22 -1.23
CA GLY A 49 -6.96 -9.51 -0.55
C GLY A 49 -5.61 -10.22 -0.60
N LEU A 50 -5.55 -11.38 0.05
CA LEU A 50 -4.39 -12.25 0.09
C LEU A 50 -4.49 -13.30 -1.03
N ASP A 51 -3.50 -13.34 -1.93
CA ASP A 51 -3.32 -14.49 -2.82
C ASP A 51 -2.60 -15.61 -2.07
N GLN A 52 -3.34 -16.68 -1.78
CA GLN A 52 -2.83 -17.84 -1.06
C GLN A 52 -1.82 -18.68 -1.87
N ASN A 53 -1.78 -18.54 -3.20
CA ASN A 53 -0.82 -19.30 -4.03
C ASN A 53 0.57 -18.68 -3.99
N THR A 54 0.63 -17.35 -3.94
CA THR A 54 1.87 -16.57 -3.91
C THR A 54 2.24 -16.09 -2.51
N ASN A 55 1.35 -16.26 -1.54
CA ASN A 55 1.48 -15.77 -0.17
C ASN A 55 1.74 -14.26 -0.11
N ALA A 56 1.00 -13.48 -0.90
CA ALA A 56 1.17 -12.04 -1.03
C ALA A 56 -0.15 -11.27 -0.93
N TRP A 57 -0.12 -10.15 -0.23
CA TRP A 57 -1.20 -9.17 -0.24
C TRP A 57 -1.18 -8.40 -1.55
N LYS A 58 -2.34 -8.35 -2.23
CA LYS A 58 -2.52 -7.55 -3.43
C LYS A 58 -3.04 -6.16 -3.06
N VAL A 59 -2.25 -5.14 -3.38
CA VAL A 59 -2.54 -3.74 -3.04
C VAL A 59 -2.75 -2.94 -4.32
N HIS A 60 -3.87 -2.23 -4.40
CA HIS A 60 -4.26 -1.36 -5.50
C HIS A 60 -3.95 0.08 -5.15
N VAL A 61 -3.23 0.76 -6.04
CA VAL A 61 -3.09 2.22 -5.99
C VAL A 61 -3.84 2.81 -7.17
N TYR A 62 -4.82 3.66 -6.87
CA TYR A 62 -5.75 4.18 -7.87
C TYR A 62 -6.28 5.55 -7.53
N GLU A 63 -6.87 6.22 -8.50
CA GLU A 63 -7.66 7.43 -8.31
C GLU A 63 -9.08 7.21 -8.81
N ILE A 64 -10.02 8.02 -8.31
CA ILE A 64 -11.38 8.11 -8.82
C ILE A 64 -11.47 9.38 -9.65
N VAL A 65 -11.60 9.23 -10.96
CA VAL A 65 -11.78 10.34 -11.89
C VAL A 65 -13.22 10.31 -12.38
N GLU A 66 -13.96 11.36 -12.05
CA GLU A 66 -15.39 11.47 -12.31
C GLU A 66 -16.17 10.30 -11.67
N ASP A 67 -16.50 9.27 -12.43
CA ASP A 67 -17.22 8.07 -12.00
C ASP A 67 -16.47 6.77 -12.32
N HIS A 68 -15.20 6.83 -12.70
CA HIS A 68 -14.39 5.67 -13.06
C HIS A 68 -13.11 5.58 -12.23
N THR A 69 -12.70 4.34 -11.95
CA THR A 69 -11.43 4.03 -11.29
C THR A 69 -10.31 3.99 -12.31
N ALA A 70 -9.28 4.84 -12.13
CA ALA A 70 -8.06 4.79 -12.91
C ALA A 70 -6.93 4.19 -12.06
N THR A 71 -6.45 3.02 -12.49
CA THR A 71 -5.34 2.33 -11.84
C THR A 71 -4.04 3.07 -12.11
N TYR A 72 -3.31 3.41 -11.04
CA TYR A 72 -1.91 3.79 -11.14
C TYR A 72 -1.03 2.55 -11.19
N ASN A 73 -1.18 1.65 -10.22
CA ASN A 73 -0.47 0.37 -10.21
C ASN A 73 -1.10 -0.68 -9.28
N TRP A 74 -0.61 -1.90 -9.42
CA TRP A 74 -0.83 -3.02 -8.52
C TRP A 74 0.49 -3.46 -7.91
N TYR A 75 0.45 -3.77 -6.62
CA TYR A 75 1.59 -4.24 -5.85
C TYR A 75 1.26 -5.56 -5.16
N ASN A 76 2.21 -6.49 -5.21
CA ASN A 76 2.17 -7.72 -4.42
C ASN A 76 3.16 -7.59 -3.27
N VAL A 77 2.66 -7.71 -2.03
CA VAL A 77 3.46 -7.61 -0.82
C VAL A 77 3.53 -8.98 -0.14
N ASP A 78 4.70 -9.61 -0.19
CA ASP A 78 4.93 -10.92 0.42
C ASP A 78 4.64 -10.88 1.93
N VAL A 79 3.85 -11.84 2.41
CA VAL A 79 3.31 -11.88 3.77
C VAL A 79 4.37 -12.18 4.83
N ASP A 80 5.50 -12.78 4.46
CA ASP A 80 6.53 -13.17 5.43
C ASP A 80 7.67 -12.14 5.48
N THR A 81 8.00 -11.56 4.32
CA THR A 81 9.18 -10.72 4.15
C THR A 81 8.85 -9.24 3.95
N GLY A 82 7.63 -8.91 3.53
CA GLY A 82 7.26 -7.56 3.11
C GLY A 82 7.93 -7.09 1.83
N LYS A 83 8.52 -8.01 1.06
CA LYS A 83 9.03 -7.70 -0.27
C LYS A 83 7.88 -7.24 -1.17
N VAL A 84 8.10 -6.13 -1.86
CA VAL A 84 7.13 -5.56 -2.79
C VAL A 84 7.57 -5.88 -4.22
N ASP A 85 6.64 -6.41 -5.01
CA ASP A 85 6.77 -6.56 -6.45
C ASP A 85 5.65 -5.75 -7.15
N GLN A 86 5.99 -5.03 -8.21
CA GLN A 86 5.08 -4.18 -8.98
C GLN A 86 4.63 -4.91 -10.25
N GLU A 87 3.35 -4.77 -10.64
CA GLU A 87 2.82 -5.48 -11.81
C GLU A 87 2.93 -4.69 -13.14
N PHE A 88 2.79 -3.36 -13.12
CA PHE A 88 2.73 -2.52 -14.33
C PHE A 88 3.86 -1.49 -14.41
#